data_AF-A0A645C6H8-F1
#
_entry.id   AF-A0A645C6H8-F1
#
_cell.length_a   1.000
_cell.length_b   1.000
_cell.length_c   1.000
_cell.angle_alpha   90.00
_cell.angle_beta   90.00
_cell.angle_gamma   90.00
#
_symmetry.space_group_name_H-M   'P 1'
#
loop_
_entity.id
_entity.type
_entity.pdbx_description
1 polymer ?
#
loop_
_entity_poly.entity_id
_entity_poly.type
_entity_poly.pdbx_seq_one_letter_code
_entity_poly.pdbx_strand_id
1 'polypeptide(L)' 'MDEALNKRELIKLAVLETSSLSAKDAAAQLSEALGAEQIQCIGRKFVLYRKKPEEQ' A
#
# COMPACT_ATOMS: atom_id res chain seq x y z
N MET A 1 -1.91 2.05 -9.23
CA MET A 1 -1.97 1.95 -7.76
C MET A 1 -3.01 2.88 -7.18
N ASP A 2 -3.00 4.15 -7.57
CA ASP A 2 -3.99 5.13 -7.11
C ASP A 2 -5.45 4.70 -7.36
N GLU A 3 -5.75 4.22 -8.58
CA GLU A 3 -7.09 3.71 -8.92
C GLU A 3 -7.52 2.50 -8.06
N ALA A 4 -6.58 1.64 -7.67
CA ALA A 4 -6.88 0.47 -6.85
C ALA A 4 -7.26 0.88 -5.42
N LEU A 5 -6.56 1.86 -4.84
CA LEU A 5 -6.93 2.47 -3.57
C LEU A 5 -8.26 3.22 -3.67
N ASN A 6 -8.48 4.00 -4.74
CA ASN A 6 -9.75 4.71 -4.96
C ASN A 6 -10.94 3.79 -5.23
N LYS A 7 -10.73 2.53 -5.62
CA LYS A 7 -11.82 1.56 -5.77
C LYS A 7 -12.08 0.75 -4.51
N ARG A 8 -11.05 0.42 -3.72
CA ARG A 8 -11.14 -0.60 -2.66
C ARG A 8 -10.82 -0.11 -1.26
N GLU A 9 -10.29 1.11 -1.11
CA GLU A 9 -9.77 1.74 0.12
C GLU A 9 -8.62 0.98 0.80
N LEU A 10 -8.64 -0.34 0.77
CA LEU A 10 -7.68 -1.25 1.34
C LEU A 10 -7.09 -2.15 0.24
N ILE A 11 -5.77 -2.18 0.12
CA ILE A 11 -5.08 -3.05 -0.84
C ILE A 11 -3.96 -3.82 -0.16
N LYS A 12 -3.81 -5.09 -0.54
CA LYS A 12 -2.70 -5.95 -0.13
C LYS A 12 -1.74 -6.13 -1.30
N LEU A 13 -0.48 -5.82 -1.06
CA LEU A 13 0.60 -5.84 -2.04
C LEU A 13 1.65 -6.85 -1.60
N ALA A 14 2.39 -7.38 -2.57
CA ALA A 14 3.53 -8.25 -2.32
C ALA A 14 4.74 -7.67 -3.04
N VAL A 15 5.85 -7.54 -2.33
CA VAL A 15 7.13 -7.21 -2.95
C VAL A 15 7.64 -8.42 -3.72
N LEU A 16 8.17 -8.17 -4.91
CA LEU A 16 8.78 -9.20 -5.76
C LEU A 16 9.99 -9.83 -5.05
N GLU A 17 10.21 -11.12 -5.23
CA GLU A 17 11.34 -11.83 -4.62
C GLU A 17 12.69 -11.36 -5.16
N THR A 18 12.73 -10.80 -6.36
CA THR A 18 13.91 -10.21 -7.00
C THR A 18 14.10 -8.73 -6.68
N SER A 19 13.19 -8.14 -5.89
CA SER A 19 13.27 -6.74 -5.51
C SER A 19 14.42 -6.52 -4.53
N SER A 20 15.15 -5.42 -4.72
CA SER A 20 16.15 -4.94 -3.76
C SER A 20 15.53 -4.29 -2.51
N LEU A 21 14.25 -3.94 -2.57
CA LEU A 21 13.52 -3.32 -1.46
C LEU A 21 12.91 -4.36 -0.54
N SER A 22 12.93 -4.11 0.77
CA SER A 22 12.13 -4.87 1.72
C SER A 22 10.66 -4.48 1.65
N ALA A 23 9.76 -5.34 2.16
CA ALA A 23 8.34 -5.01 2.25
C ALA A 23 8.05 -3.78 3.12
N LYS A 24 8.90 -3.48 4.11
CA LYS A 24 8.77 -2.29 4.93
C LYS A 24 9.15 -1.04 4.15
N ASP A 25 10.28 -1.07 3.43
CA ASP A 25 10.75 0.09 2.66
C ASP A 25 9.81 0.40 1.50
N ALA A 26 9.35 -0.64 0.78
CA ALA A 26 8.37 -0.50 -0.28
C ALA A 26 7.03 0.05 0.25
N ALA A 27 6.58 -0.43 1.41
CA ALA A 27 5.37 0.08 2.05
C ALA A 27 5.53 1.56 2.44
N ALA A 28 6.64 1.94 3.06
CA ALA A 28 6.92 3.32 3.48
C ALA A 28 6.92 4.29 2.27
N GLN A 29 7.65 3.94 1.21
CA GLN A 29 7.70 4.74 -0.01
C GLN A 29 6.31 4.88 -0.65
N LEU A 30 5.53 3.81 -0.71
CA LEU A 30 4.20 3.84 -1.30
C LEU A 30 3.17 4.56 -0.41
N SER A 31 3.25 4.43 0.91
CA SER A 31 2.38 5.18 1.83
C SER A 31 2.59 6.68 1.69
N GLU A 32 3.86 7.11 1.61
CA GLU A 32 4.20 8.53 1.45
C GLU A 32 3.76 9.04 0.08
N ALA A 33 4.09 8.32 -0.99
CA ALA A 33 3.75 8.73 -2.35
C ALA A 33 2.24 8.76 -2.63
N LEU A 34 1.46 7.90 -1.97
CA LEU A 34 0.01 7.78 -2.18
C LEU A 34 -0.82 8.48 -1.09
N GLY A 35 -0.20 9.03 -0.05
CA GLY A 35 -0.93 9.53 1.12
C GLY A 35 -1.80 8.45 1.77
N ALA A 36 -1.29 7.22 1.83
CA ALA A 36 -1.97 6.06 2.38
C ALA A 36 -1.34 5.65 3.71
N GLU A 37 -2.10 5.00 4.57
CA GLU A 37 -1.66 4.47 5.85
C GLU A 37 -1.19 3.01 5.71
N GLN A 38 -0.05 2.68 6.31
CA GLN A 38 0.43 1.30 6.38
C GLN A 38 -0.24 0.56 7.55
N ILE A 39 -1.06 -0.45 7.24
CA ILE A 39 -1.81 -1.19 8.27
C ILE A 39 -1.03 -2.38 8.81
N GLN A 40 -0.42 -3.15 7.91
CA GLN A 40 0.26 -4.39 8.30
C GLN A 40 1.37 -4.75 7.31
N CYS A 41 2.47 -5.31 7.82
CA CYS A 41 3.53 -5.89 7.02
C CYS A 41 3.85 -7.30 7.55
N ILE A 42 3.63 -8.33 6.73
CA ILE A 42 3.91 -9.73 7.06
C ILE A 42 4.78 -10.36 5.97
N GLY A 43 6.01 -10.70 6.32
CA GLY A 43 6.99 -11.24 5.38
C GLY A 43 7.20 -10.28 4.22
N ARG A 44 6.97 -10.75 2.98
CA ARG A 44 7.08 -9.93 1.75
C ARG A 44 5.81 -9.13 1.41
N LYS A 45 4.72 -9.30 2.16
CA LYS A 45 3.41 -8.71 1.86
C LYS A 45 3.12 -7.57 2.82
N PHE A 46 2.48 -6.52 2.31
CA PHE A 46 2.05 -5.38 3.10
C PHE A 46 0.66 -4.91 2.69
N VAL A 47 -0.02 -4.21 3.59
CA VAL A 47 -1.37 -3.69 3.39
C VAL A 47 -1.32 -2.17 3.53
N LEU A 48 -1.87 -1.48 2.54
CA LEU A 48 -2.07 -0.03 2.56
C LEU A 48 -3.57 0.28 2.60
N TYR A 49 -3.93 1.29 3.37
CA TYR A 49 -5.28 1.84 3.46
C TYR A 49 -5.28 3.31 3.08
N ARG A 50 -6.24 3.76 2.30
CA ARG A 50 -6.51 5.18 2.08
C ARG A 50 -8.01 5.38 2.06
N LYS A 51 -8.51 6.17 3.02
CA LYS A 51 -9.92 6.57 3.04
C LYS A 51 -10.23 7.30 1.74
N LYS A 52 -11.28 6.89 1.03
CA LYS A 52 -11.77 7.70 -0.09
C LYS A 52 -12.38 8.99 0.44
N PRO A 53 -12.28 10.10 -0.32
CA PRO A 53 -13.23 11.18 -0.12
C PRO A 53 -14.64 10.59 -0.26
N GLU A 54 -15.53 10.86 0.70
CA GLU A 54 -16.93 10.46 0.60
C GLU A 54 -17.50 11.02 -0.72
N GLU A 55 -17.83 10.13 -1.66
CA GLU A 55 -18.64 10.48 -2.83
C GLU A 55 -20.05 10.76 -2.31
N GLN A 56 -20.49 12.02 -2.45
CA GLN A 56 -21.89 12.42 -2.31
C GLN A 56 -22.74 11.86 -3.45
#